data_AF-R9K7R2-F1
#
_entry.id   AF-R9K7R2-F1
#
_cell.length_a   1.000
_cell.length_b   1.000
_cell.length_c   1.000
_cell.angle_alpha   90.00
_cell.angle_beta   90.00
_cell.angle_gamma   90.00
#
_symmetry.space_group_name_H-M   'P 1'
#
loop_
_entity.id
_entity.type
_entity.pdbx_description
1 polymer ?
#
loop_
_entity_poly.entity_id
_entity_poly.type
_entity_poly.pdbx_seq_one_letter_code
_entity_poly.pdbx_strand_id
1 'polypeptide(L)'
;MVVIYTGDIKRKQVSMEYDIGAVKMSLECAFLSELDYKGIFQRLEQKIKRNERLDDGELMEVIVMPLSYQKAEEKQQKIRETVALAAQIQDRGQQLFALSGILAFTDKVIDRETANKIRRAIEMTQVAQIFEEEKQQALLQVTRIFEEEKQQALLQVTQIFEEEKQQALRKATEDFEEEKQQALRKATEDFEEEKQQALEKTAKQIVVRMIKKDYSAEEIVSLVPSYSQNDVEALRRELNAAEEKHNTENPQDRA
;
A
#
# COMPACT_ATOMS: atom_id res chain seq x y z
N MET A 1 5.40 -41.95 52.35
CA MET A 1 5.13 -41.69 50.91
C MET A 1 5.27 -40.19 50.68
N VAL A 2 5.96 -39.77 49.63
CA VAL A 2 6.09 -38.34 49.29
C VAL A 2 5.00 -37.94 48.32
N VAL A 3 4.32 -36.82 48.56
CA VAL A 3 3.27 -36.27 47.70
C VAL A 3 3.59 -34.80 47.39
N ILE A 4 3.59 -34.43 46.11
CA ILE A 4 3.82 -33.04 45.69
C ILE A 4 2.49 -32.45 45.22
N TYR A 5 2.04 -31.40 45.89
CA TYR A 5 0.82 -30.68 45.56
C TYR A 5 1.11 -29.49 44.65
N THR A 6 0.33 -29.34 43.58
CA THR A 6 0.39 -28.21 42.66
C THR A 6 -0.05 -26.90 43.31
N GLY A 7 0.24 -25.77 42.65
CA GLY A 7 0.05 -24.42 43.20
C GLY A 7 -1.38 -24.07 43.62
N ASP A 8 -2.37 -24.80 43.12
CA ASP A 8 -3.79 -24.66 43.43
C ASP A 8 -4.22 -25.29 44.77
N ILE A 9 -3.35 -26.08 45.42
CA ILE A 9 -3.65 -26.72 46.70
C ILE A 9 -2.77 -26.14 47.80
N LYS A 10 -3.39 -25.62 48.86
CA LYS A 10 -2.71 -25.07 50.04
C LYS A 10 -2.59 -26.13 51.12
N ARG A 11 -1.51 -26.06 51.91
CA ARG A 11 -1.25 -26.97 53.04
C ARG A 11 -2.43 -27.18 53.98
N LYS A 12 -3.15 -26.10 54.29
CA LYS A 12 -4.35 -26.13 55.16
C LYS A 12 -5.53 -26.96 54.63
N GLN A 13 -5.50 -27.37 53.36
CA GLN A 13 -6.56 -28.17 52.72
C GLN A 13 -6.26 -29.68 52.75
N VAL A 14 -5.10 -30.09 53.28
CA VAL A 14 -4.61 -31.47 53.20
C VAL A 14 -4.26 -31.98 54.60
N SER A 15 -4.68 -33.20 54.92
CA SER A 15 -4.21 -33.93 56.11
C SER A 15 -2.91 -34.67 55.78
N MET A 16 -1.98 -34.74 56.72
CA MET A 16 -0.76 -35.55 56.57
C MET A 16 -0.93 -36.95 57.15
N GLU A 17 -1.96 -37.14 57.95
CA GLU A 17 -2.24 -38.40 58.63
C GLU A 17 -3.63 -38.88 58.24
N TYR A 18 -3.71 -40.15 57.86
CA TYR A 18 -4.94 -40.81 57.46
C TYR A 18 -5.07 -42.12 58.23
N ASP A 19 -6.18 -42.25 58.95
CA ASP A 19 -6.59 -43.51 59.55
C ASP A 19 -7.60 -44.20 58.62
N ILE A 20 -7.17 -45.29 57.98
CA ILE A 20 -7.98 -46.09 57.08
C ILE A 20 -8.37 -47.44 57.73
N GLY A 21 -8.49 -47.45 59.06
CA GLY A 21 -8.90 -48.60 59.87
C GLY A 21 -7.73 -49.44 60.32
N ALA A 22 -7.44 -50.54 59.61
CA ALA A 22 -6.34 -51.43 59.98
C ALA A 22 -4.94 -50.84 59.70
N VAL A 23 -4.87 -49.71 59.00
CA VAL A 23 -3.63 -49.04 58.61
C VAL A 23 -3.73 -47.56 58.94
N LYS A 24 -2.66 -47.03 59.54
CA LYS A 24 -2.42 -45.58 59.65
C LYS A 24 -1.35 -45.20 58.64
N MET A 25 -1.64 -44.20 57.82
CA MET A 25 -0.74 -43.71 56.79
C MET A 25 -0.31 -42.28 57.13
N SER A 26 1.00 -42.04 57.07
CA SER A 26 1.58 -40.70 57.11
C SER A 26 2.15 -40.32 55.74
N LEU A 27 1.92 -39.06 55.37
CA LEU A 27 2.38 -38.47 54.13
C LEU A 27 3.45 -37.42 54.42
N GLU A 28 4.50 -37.41 53.59
CA GLU A 28 5.44 -36.31 53.51
C GLU A 28 5.05 -35.45 52.30
N CYS A 29 4.55 -34.24 52.55
CA CYS A 29 3.96 -33.42 51.50
C CYS A 29 4.77 -32.16 51.22
N ALA A 30 5.03 -31.91 49.93
CA ALA A 30 5.57 -30.66 49.43
C ALA A 30 4.46 -29.86 48.72
N PHE A 31 4.41 -28.55 48.94
CA PHE A 31 3.38 -27.67 48.37
C PHE A 31 4.03 -26.65 47.44
N LEU A 32 3.82 -26.79 46.13
CA LEU A 32 4.36 -25.84 45.15
C LEU A 32 3.75 -24.45 45.31
N SER A 33 2.58 -24.34 45.97
CA SER A 33 1.97 -23.05 46.33
C SER A 33 2.80 -22.21 47.29
N GLU A 34 3.76 -22.83 48.02
CA GLU A 34 4.63 -22.18 49.00
C GLU A 34 5.97 -21.71 48.37
N LEU A 35 6.23 -22.04 47.10
CA LEU A 35 7.45 -21.64 46.42
C LEU A 35 7.41 -20.17 45.98
N ASP A 36 8.50 -19.43 46.22
CA ASP A 36 8.73 -18.12 45.61
C ASP A 36 9.13 -18.28 44.14
N TYR A 37 8.14 -18.61 43.31
CA TYR A 37 8.38 -18.84 41.89
C TYR A 37 8.94 -17.60 41.17
N LYS A 38 8.67 -16.37 41.67
CA LYS A 38 9.16 -15.13 41.02
C LYS A 38 10.65 -14.96 41.23
N GLY A 39 11.11 -15.08 42.47
CA GLY A 39 12.53 -15.03 42.79
C GLY A 39 13.31 -16.15 42.12
N ILE A 40 12.76 -17.37 42.15
CA ILE A 40 13.35 -18.55 41.51
C ILE A 40 13.47 -18.35 39.99
N PHE A 41 12.41 -17.89 39.31
CA PHE A 41 12.46 -17.65 37.87
C PHE A 41 13.53 -16.62 37.48
N GLN A 42 13.58 -15.48 38.17
CA GLN A 42 14.58 -14.45 37.87
C GLN A 42 16.01 -14.95 38.07
N ARG A 43 16.26 -15.70 39.15
CA ARG A 43 17.57 -16.30 39.43
C ARG A 43 17.98 -17.27 38.33
N LEU A 44 17.10 -18.22 37.98
CA LEU A 44 17.36 -19.24 36.97
C LEU A 44 17.52 -18.62 35.58
N GLU A 45 16.70 -17.62 35.24
CA GLU A 45 16.82 -16.90 33.98
C GLU A 45 18.18 -16.22 33.83
N GLN A 46 18.66 -15.55 34.88
CA GLN A 46 19.99 -14.93 34.86
C GLN A 46 21.10 -15.96 34.73
N LYS A 47 21.00 -17.08 35.44
CA LYS A 47 22.00 -18.15 35.44
C LYS A 47 22.10 -18.83 34.06
N ILE A 48 20.96 -19.14 33.46
CA ILE A 48 20.88 -19.74 32.12
C ILE A 48 21.43 -18.77 31.07
N LYS A 49 21.08 -17.47 31.13
CA LYS A 49 21.62 -16.45 30.21
C LYS A 49 23.14 -16.28 30.33
N ARG A 50 23.71 -16.51 31.52
CA ARG A 50 25.16 -16.50 31.76
C ARG A 50 25.85 -17.81 31.35
N ASN A 51 25.11 -18.79 30.83
CA ASN A 51 25.59 -20.13 30.48
C ASN A 51 26.22 -20.88 31.67
N GLU A 52 25.74 -20.59 32.88
CA GLU A 52 26.16 -21.31 34.09
C GLU A 52 25.41 -22.63 34.21
N ARG A 53 26.11 -23.69 34.65
CA ARG A 53 25.52 -25.01 34.87
C ARG A 53 24.53 -24.96 36.03
N LEU A 54 23.36 -25.54 35.84
CA LEU A 54 22.37 -25.67 36.91
C LEU A 54 22.74 -26.84 37.84
N ASP A 55 22.45 -26.73 39.12
CA ASP A 55 22.48 -27.90 40.01
C ASP A 55 21.18 -28.72 39.91
N ASP A 56 21.15 -29.90 40.55
CA ASP A 56 20.00 -30.79 40.47
C ASP A 56 18.73 -30.17 41.09
N GLY A 57 18.89 -29.34 42.12
CA GLY A 57 17.77 -28.62 42.74
C GLY A 57 17.20 -27.56 41.81
N GLU A 58 18.07 -26.76 41.20
CA GLU A 58 17.71 -25.75 40.20
C GLU A 58 17.06 -26.37 38.95
N LEU A 59 17.54 -27.52 38.48
CA LEU A 59 16.89 -28.27 37.39
C LEU A 59 15.48 -28.70 37.78
N MET A 60 15.32 -29.23 39.00
CA MET A 60 14.01 -29.61 39.50
C MET A 60 13.08 -28.41 39.64
N GLU A 61 13.60 -27.26 40.10
CA GLU A 61 12.85 -25.99 40.15
C GLU A 61 12.36 -25.59 38.75
N VAL A 62 13.20 -25.64 37.71
CA VAL A 62 12.77 -25.40 36.31
C VAL A 62 11.62 -26.34 35.94
N ILE A 63 11.74 -27.64 36.27
CA ILE A 63 10.76 -28.66 35.90
C ILE A 63 9.40 -28.44 36.57
N VAL A 64 9.38 -28.16 37.88
CA VAL A 64 8.12 -28.06 38.64
C VAL A 64 7.51 -26.67 38.63
N MET A 65 8.27 -25.64 38.30
CA MET A 65 7.83 -24.24 38.34
C MET A 65 6.50 -23.95 37.62
N PRO A 66 6.22 -24.49 36.41
CA PRO A 66 4.94 -24.22 35.74
C PRO A 66 3.73 -24.67 36.56
N LEU A 67 3.92 -25.65 37.45
CA LEU A 67 2.87 -26.19 38.31
C LEU A 67 2.63 -25.38 39.58
N SER A 68 3.52 -24.43 39.93
CA SER A 68 3.39 -23.57 41.11
C SER A 68 2.32 -22.48 40.95
N TYR A 69 1.83 -22.25 39.73
CA TYR A 69 0.77 -21.29 39.44
C TYR A 69 -0.61 -21.86 39.75
N GLN A 70 -1.59 -21.01 40.05
CA GLN A 70 -2.93 -21.45 40.47
C GLN A 70 -3.89 -21.56 39.27
N LYS A 71 -3.95 -20.51 38.45
CA LYS A 71 -4.92 -20.39 37.37
C LYS A 71 -4.48 -21.18 36.14
N ALA A 72 -5.42 -21.83 35.46
CA ALA A 72 -5.13 -22.65 34.27
C ALA A 72 -4.48 -21.86 33.13
N GLU A 73 -4.97 -20.66 32.83
CA GLU A 73 -4.43 -19.77 31.79
C GLU A 73 -2.99 -19.34 32.11
N GLU A 74 -2.75 -18.97 33.37
CA GLU A 74 -1.43 -18.60 33.85
C GLU A 74 -0.46 -19.79 33.80
N LYS A 75 -0.92 -20.99 34.21
CA LYS A 75 -0.15 -22.24 34.05
C LYS A 75 0.26 -22.44 32.59
N GLN A 76 -0.64 -22.32 31.61
CA GLN A 76 -0.29 -22.47 30.20
C GLN A 76 0.80 -21.50 29.74
N GLN A 77 0.62 -20.23 30.09
CA GLN A 77 1.58 -19.21 29.74
C GLN A 77 2.95 -19.50 30.35
N LYS A 78 2.97 -19.99 31.60
CA LYS A 78 4.20 -20.30 32.31
C LYS A 78 4.86 -21.59 31.86
N ILE A 79 4.11 -22.56 31.37
CA ILE A 79 4.67 -23.71 30.66
C ILE A 79 5.43 -23.21 29.43
N ARG A 80 4.83 -22.34 28.60
CA ARG A 80 5.50 -21.79 27.41
C ARG A 80 6.78 -21.04 27.75
N GLU A 81 6.73 -20.15 28.74
CA GLU A 81 7.90 -19.38 29.19
C GLU A 81 9.01 -20.29 29.73
N THR A 82 8.66 -21.28 30.54
CA THR A 82 9.63 -22.21 31.13
C THR A 82 10.25 -23.13 30.08
N VAL A 83 9.48 -23.57 29.08
CA VAL A 83 9.99 -24.33 27.93
C VAL A 83 10.97 -23.50 27.11
N ALA A 84 10.64 -22.23 26.85
CA ALA A 84 11.53 -21.32 26.14
C ALA A 84 12.84 -21.07 26.92
N LEU A 85 12.75 -21.01 28.25
CA LEU A 85 13.91 -20.88 29.12
C LEU A 85 14.76 -22.17 29.13
N ALA A 86 14.12 -23.33 29.28
CA ALA A 86 14.80 -24.63 29.26
C ALA A 86 15.50 -24.88 27.91
N ALA A 87 14.90 -24.45 26.81
CA ALA A 87 15.50 -24.53 25.48
C ALA A 87 16.77 -23.67 25.32
N GLN A 88 17.04 -22.70 26.20
CA GLN A 88 18.26 -21.89 26.19
C GLN A 88 19.41 -22.51 26.98
N ILE A 89 19.17 -23.61 27.70
CA ILE A 89 20.23 -24.31 28.45
C ILE A 89 21.26 -24.90 27.45
N GLN A 90 22.52 -24.50 27.60
CA GLN A 90 23.63 -24.92 26.73
C GLN A 90 24.00 -26.39 26.90
N ASP A 91 24.03 -26.88 28.16
CA ASP A 91 24.31 -28.30 28.42
C ASP A 91 23.14 -29.15 27.91
N ARG A 92 23.39 -29.91 26.83
CA ARG A 92 22.36 -30.70 26.16
C ARG A 92 21.73 -31.75 27.07
N GLY A 93 22.47 -32.30 28.04
CA GLY A 93 21.95 -33.25 29.02
C GLY A 93 20.95 -32.60 29.96
N GLN A 94 21.30 -31.42 30.50
CA GLN A 94 20.43 -30.62 31.35
C GLN A 94 19.19 -30.11 30.60
N GLN A 95 19.38 -29.64 29.37
CA GLN A 95 18.29 -29.21 28.49
C GLN A 95 17.31 -30.36 28.23
N LEU A 96 17.82 -31.53 27.84
CA LEU A 96 17.01 -32.73 27.59
C LEU A 96 16.24 -33.15 28.84
N PHE A 97 16.91 -33.15 29.99
CA PHE A 97 16.31 -33.50 31.27
C PHE A 97 15.20 -32.52 31.68
N ALA A 98 15.47 -31.21 31.60
CA ALA A 98 14.49 -30.18 31.92
C ALA A 98 13.26 -30.24 30.99
N LEU A 99 13.48 -30.34 29.67
CA LEU A 99 12.40 -30.44 28.69
C LEU A 99 11.55 -31.71 28.89
N SER A 100 12.20 -32.85 29.10
CA SER A 100 11.50 -34.12 29.36
C SER A 100 10.73 -34.08 30.67
N GLY A 101 11.33 -33.50 31.71
CA GLY A 101 10.70 -33.29 33.01
C GLY A 101 9.46 -32.41 32.88
N ILE A 102 9.58 -31.24 32.25
CA ILE A 102 8.43 -30.35 32.01
C ILE A 102 7.33 -31.11 31.28
N LEU A 103 7.65 -31.84 30.20
CA LEU A 103 6.67 -32.60 29.44
C LEU A 103 5.93 -33.64 30.31
N ALA A 104 6.65 -34.38 31.16
CA ALA A 104 6.07 -35.38 32.04
C ALA A 104 5.22 -34.77 33.17
N PHE A 105 5.73 -33.74 33.84
CA PHE A 105 5.04 -33.12 34.98
C PHE A 105 3.85 -32.27 34.58
N THR A 106 3.83 -31.77 33.33
CA THR A 106 2.75 -30.92 32.82
C THR A 106 1.76 -31.66 31.93
N ASP A 107 1.87 -33.00 31.79
CA ASP A 107 1.08 -33.82 30.86
C ASP A 107 -0.44 -33.53 30.88
N LYS A 108 -1.03 -33.37 32.07
CA LYS A 108 -2.47 -33.10 32.22
C LYS A 108 -2.90 -31.69 31.84
N VAL A 109 -1.98 -30.73 31.80
CA VAL A 109 -2.28 -29.32 31.59
C VAL A 109 -1.75 -28.82 30.26
N ILE A 110 -0.58 -29.24 29.81
CA ILE A 110 0.11 -28.71 28.64
C ILE A 110 -0.72 -28.79 27.35
N ASP A 111 -0.71 -27.72 26.57
CA ASP A 111 -1.34 -27.71 25.25
C ASP A 111 -0.55 -28.55 24.22
N ARG A 112 -1.25 -29.08 23.22
CA ARG A 112 -0.67 -29.99 22.22
C ARG A 112 0.44 -29.33 21.40
N GLU A 113 0.34 -28.03 21.15
CA GLU A 113 1.34 -27.30 20.36
C GLU A 113 2.66 -27.21 21.14
N THR A 114 2.60 -26.79 22.40
CA THR A 114 3.75 -26.70 23.30
C THR A 114 4.36 -28.07 23.55
N ALA A 115 3.56 -29.11 23.78
CA ALA A 115 4.06 -30.48 23.91
C ALA A 115 4.80 -30.96 22.65
N ASN A 116 4.29 -30.64 21.46
CA ASN A 116 4.97 -30.98 20.20
C ASN A 116 6.28 -30.19 20.01
N LYS A 117 6.35 -28.93 20.43
CA LYS A 117 7.61 -28.16 20.43
C LYS A 117 8.66 -28.83 21.31
N ILE A 118 8.27 -29.30 22.50
CA ILE A 118 9.17 -30.04 23.39
C ILE A 118 9.63 -31.35 22.73
N ARG A 119 8.72 -32.17 22.19
CA ARG A 119 9.08 -33.44 21.53
C ARG A 119 10.08 -33.23 20.41
N ARG A 120 9.86 -32.24 19.54
CA ARG A 120 10.83 -31.87 18.50
C ARG A 120 12.17 -31.49 19.12
N ALA A 121 12.19 -30.59 20.10
CA ALA A 121 13.44 -30.17 20.74
C ALA A 121 14.21 -31.33 21.40
N ILE A 122 13.51 -32.36 21.90
CA ILE A 122 14.09 -33.61 22.43
C ILE A 122 14.66 -34.48 21.30
N GLU A 123 13.91 -34.65 20.20
CA GLU A 123 14.27 -35.48 19.04
C GLU A 123 15.40 -34.86 18.20
N MET A 124 15.56 -33.53 18.23
CA MET A 124 16.56 -32.82 17.46
C MET A 124 17.98 -33.30 17.80
N THR A 125 18.65 -33.87 16.81
CA THR A 125 20.08 -34.19 16.87
C THR A 125 20.90 -32.97 16.44
N GLN A 126 22.20 -32.95 16.75
CA GLN A 126 23.09 -31.87 16.28
C GLN A 126 23.07 -31.72 14.76
N VAL A 127 23.01 -32.85 14.03
CA VAL A 127 22.87 -32.85 12.57
C VAL A 127 21.54 -32.22 12.15
N ALA A 128 20.43 -32.62 12.79
CA ALA A 128 19.12 -32.03 12.49
C ALA A 128 19.08 -30.51 12.77
N GLN A 129 19.76 -30.03 13.82
CA GLN A 129 19.90 -28.61 14.12
C GLN A 129 20.60 -27.85 12.99
N ILE A 130 21.75 -28.37 12.54
CA ILE A 130 22.50 -27.78 11.41
C ILE A 130 21.62 -27.70 10.17
N PHE A 131 20.93 -28.78 9.81
CA PHE A 131 20.03 -28.80 8.65
C PHE A 131 18.86 -27.80 8.78
N GLU A 132 18.29 -27.65 9.98
CA GLU A 132 17.19 -26.70 10.20
C GLU A 132 17.66 -25.25 10.13
N GLU A 133 18.85 -24.95 10.65
CA GLU A 133 19.51 -23.64 10.52
C GLU A 133 19.84 -23.31 9.06
N GLU A 134 20.46 -24.25 8.32
CA GLU A 134 20.76 -24.09 6.89
C GLU A 134 19.49 -23.85 6.07
N LYS A 135 18.41 -24.59 6.35
CA LYS A 135 17.10 -24.39 5.72
C LYS A 135 16.55 -22.98 6.00
N GLN A 136 16.64 -22.50 7.23
CA GLN A 136 16.18 -21.15 7.58
C GLN A 136 17.00 -20.08 6.87
N GLN A 137 18.32 -20.23 6.81
CA GLN A 137 19.19 -19.32 6.07
C GLN A 137 18.86 -19.30 4.57
N ALA A 138 18.63 -20.47 3.97
CA ALA A 138 18.22 -20.57 2.56
C ALA A 138 16.88 -19.83 2.31
N LEU A 139 15.89 -19.99 3.20
CA LEU A 139 14.61 -19.28 3.09
C LEU A 139 14.76 -17.76 3.21
N LEU A 140 15.63 -17.29 4.11
CA LEU A 140 15.92 -15.86 4.25
C LEU A 140 16.61 -15.30 2.99
N GLN A 141 17.54 -16.05 2.41
CA GLN A 141 18.19 -15.67 1.15
C GLN A 141 17.18 -15.58 0.00
N VAL A 142 16.30 -16.59 -0.15
CA VAL A 142 15.25 -16.58 -1.17
C VAL A 142 14.31 -15.40 -0.98
N THR A 143 13.88 -15.12 0.25
CA THR A 143 13.02 -13.96 0.54
C THR A 143 13.69 -12.65 0.14
N ARG A 144 14.98 -12.48 0.46
CA ARG A 144 15.74 -11.28 0.07
C ARG A 144 15.82 -11.12 -1.44
N ILE A 145 16.19 -12.19 -2.16
CA ILE A 145 16.27 -12.16 -3.63
C ILE A 145 14.91 -11.79 -4.22
N PHE A 146 13.83 -12.39 -3.72
CA PHE A 146 12.48 -12.09 -4.20
C PHE A 146 12.06 -10.63 -3.95
N GLU A 147 12.41 -10.06 -2.79
CA GLU A 147 12.16 -8.64 -2.51
C GLU A 147 12.96 -7.72 -3.44
N GLU A 148 14.22 -8.03 -3.69
CA GLU A 148 15.09 -7.29 -4.61
C GLU A 148 14.55 -7.35 -6.04
N GLU A 149 14.19 -8.52 -6.55
CA GLU A 149 13.61 -8.69 -7.89
C GLU A 149 12.29 -7.94 -8.03
N LYS A 150 11.42 -7.99 -7.01
CA LYS A 150 10.16 -7.25 -7.00
C LYS A 150 10.39 -5.74 -7.05
N GLN A 151 11.36 -5.22 -6.30
CA GLN A 151 11.71 -3.81 -6.32
C GLN A 151 12.25 -3.39 -7.70
N GLN A 152 13.14 -4.18 -8.30
CA GLN A 152 13.66 -3.91 -9.63
C GLN A 152 12.55 -3.91 -10.69
N ALA A 153 11.64 -4.88 -10.66
CA ALA A 153 10.50 -4.92 -11.58
C ALA A 153 9.60 -3.68 -11.43
N LEU A 154 9.34 -3.25 -10.20
CA LEU A 154 8.53 -2.05 -9.95
C LEU A 154 9.20 -0.77 -10.47
N LEU A 155 10.52 -0.65 -10.29
CA LEU A 155 11.30 0.46 -10.83
C LEU A 155 11.25 0.49 -12.36
N GLN A 156 11.43 -0.66 -13.02
CA GLN A 156 11.36 -0.76 -14.48
C GLN A 156 9.98 -0.34 -15.01
N VAL A 157 8.89 -0.83 -14.40
CA VAL A 157 7.52 -0.44 -14.78
C VAL A 157 7.30 1.06 -14.57
N THR A 158 7.83 1.64 -13.49
CA THR A 158 7.70 3.07 -13.21
C THR A 158 8.45 3.91 -14.25
N GLN A 159 9.67 3.50 -14.63
CA GLN A 159 10.45 4.16 -15.68
C GLN A 159 9.73 4.11 -17.04
N ILE A 160 9.24 2.93 -17.43
CA ILE A 160 8.49 2.77 -18.69
C ILE A 160 7.25 3.67 -18.67
N PHE A 161 6.51 3.70 -17.57
CA PHE A 161 5.33 4.56 -17.43
C PHE A 161 5.66 6.05 -17.52
N GLU A 162 6.75 6.50 -16.88
CA GLU A 162 7.21 7.88 -16.98
C GLU A 162 7.64 8.25 -18.41
N GLU A 163 8.36 7.35 -19.09
CA GLU A 163 8.75 7.53 -20.49
C GLU A 163 7.54 7.62 -21.42
N GLU A 164 6.58 6.70 -21.31
CA GLU A 164 5.34 6.73 -22.08
C GLU A 164 4.53 8.00 -21.83
N LYS A 165 4.41 8.41 -20.56
CA LYS A 165 3.73 9.66 -20.20
C LYS A 165 4.43 10.88 -20.80
N GLN A 166 5.75 10.94 -20.78
CA GLN A 166 6.49 12.04 -21.41
C GLN A 166 6.32 12.05 -22.92
N GLN A 167 6.35 10.89 -23.57
CA GLN A 167 6.13 10.79 -25.01
C GLN A 167 4.71 11.23 -25.39
N ALA A 168 3.70 10.79 -24.65
CA ALA A 168 2.31 11.20 -24.87
C ALA A 168 2.13 12.72 -24.68
N LEU A 169 2.77 13.29 -23.66
CA LEU A 169 2.72 14.74 -23.43
C LEU A 169 3.38 15.52 -24.56
N ARG A 170 4.55 15.06 -25.06
CA ARG A 170 5.25 15.69 -26.19
C ARG A 170 4.40 15.69 -27.46
N LYS A 171 3.82 14.54 -27.81
CA LYS A 171 2.90 14.44 -28.96
C LYS A 171 1.71 15.38 -28.80
N ALA A 172 1.08 15.40 -27.63
CA ALA A 172 -0.05 16.29 -27.39
C ALA A 172 0.33 17.78 -27.49
N THR A 173 1.53 18.17 -27.06
CA THR A 173 2.02 19.54 -27.25
C THR A 173 2.33 19.87 -28.70
N GLU A 174 2.93 18.94 -29.46
CA GLU A 174 3.21 19.10 -30.89
C GLU A 174 1.89 19.25 -31.68
N ASP A 175 0.93 18.35 -31.44
CA ASP A 175 -0.40 18.38 -32.05
C ASP A 175 -1.12 19.71 -31.75
N PHE A 176 -1.06 20.18 -30.50
CA PHE A 176 -1.65 21.46 -30.10
C PHE A 176 -0.97 22.66 -30.76
N GLU A 177 0.35 22.65 -30.88
CA GLU A 177 1.08 23.72 -31.58
C GLU A 177 0.76 23.75 -33.07
N GLU A 178 0.65 22.58 -33.72
CA GLU A 178 0.22 22.47 -35.11
C GLU A 178 -1.21 22.99 -35.31
N GLU A 179 -2.18 22.57 -34.48
CA GLU A 179 -3.55 23.07 -34.52
C GLU A 179 -3.62 24.58 -34.32
N LYS A 180 -2.87 25.11 -33.34
CA LYS A 180 -2.78 26.55 -33.08
C LYS A 180 -2.21 27.31 -34.27
N GLN A 181 -1.16 26.79 -34.92
CA GLN A 181 -0.60 27.42 -36.12
C GLN A 181 -1.59 27.39 -37.29
N GLN A 182 -2.28 26.27 -37.50
CA GLN A 182 -3.30 26.16 -38.54
C GLN A 182 -4.47 27.11 -38.30
N ALA A 183 -4.96 27.22 -37.06
CA ALA A 183 -6.02 28.15 -36.70
C ALA A 183 -5.60 29.62 -36.91
N LEU A 184 -4.35 29.96 -36.57
CA LEU A 184 -3.82 31.31 -36.79
C LEU A 184 -3.69 31.63 -38.29
N ARG A 185 -3.26 30.67 -39.11
CA ARG A 185 -3.22 30.82 -40.57
C ARG A 185 -4.62 31.06 -41.15
N LYS A 186 -5.60 30.23 -40.79
CA LYS A 186 -6.99 30.43 -41.22
C LYS A 186 -7.54 31.78 -40.78
N ALA A 187 -7.35 32.17 -39.52
CA ALA A 187 -7.82 33.46 -39.03
C ALA A 187 -7.15 34.66 -39.73
N THR A 188 -5.88 34.52 -40.16
CA THR A 188 -5.20 35.58 -40.92
C THR A 188 -5.70 35.64 -42.37
N GLU A 189 -5.94 34.49 -43.01
CA GLU A 189 -6.57 34.40 -44.33
C GLU A 189 -7.99 34.99 -44.31
N ASP A 190 -8.83 34.57 -43.36
CA ASP A 190 -10.19 35.08 -43.18
C ASP A 190 -10.21 36.60 -42.95
N PHE A 191 -9.27 37.12 -42.14
CA PHE A 191 -9.14 38.55 -41.90
C PHE A 191 -8.71 39.32 -43.15
N GLU A 192 -7.80 38.77 -43.96
CA GLU A 192 -7.40 39.38 -45.23
C GLU A 192 -8.55 39.39 -46.24
N GLU A 193 -9.32 38.31 -46.32
CA GLU A 193 -10.52 38.23 -47.15
C GLU A 193 -11.60 39.23 -46.71
N GLU A 194 -11.92 39.30 -45.41
CA GLU A 194 -12.90 40.27 -44.89
C GLU A 194 -12.45 41.71 -45.15
N LYS A 195 -11.16 42.00 -44.98
CA LYS A 195 -10.59 43.31 -45.26
C LYS A 195 -10.70 43.66 -46.75
N GLN A 196 -10.41 42.72 -47.64
CA GLN A 196 -10.57 42.91 -49.10
C GLN A 196 -12.05 43.17 -49.45
N GLN A 197 -12.97 42.37 -48.93
CA GLN A 197 -14.41 42.55 -49.17
C GLN A 197 -14.93 43.89 -48.63
N ALA A 198 -14.44 44.36 -47.48
CA ALA A 198 -14.82 45.65 -46.92
C ALA A 198 -14.30 46.83 -47.78
N LEU A 199 -13.08 46.72 -48.31
CA LEU A 199 -12.53 47.69 -49.25
C LEU A 199 -13.34 47.73 -50.54
N GLU A 200 -13.70 46.57 -51.09
CA GLU A 200 -14.56 46.47 -52.28
C GLU A 200 -15.95 47.07 -52.05
N LYS A 201 -16.59 46.78 -50.91
CA LYS A 201 -17.89 47.37 -50.55
C LYS A 201 -17.81 48.89 -50.40
N THR A 202 -16.74 49.39 -49.80
CA THR A 202 -16.51 50.83 -49.63
C THR A 202 -16.30 51.50 -50.98
N ALA A 203 -15.47 50.91 -51.85
CA ALA A 203 -15.28 51.36 -53.22
C ALA A 203 -16.61 51.36 -54.01
N LYS A 204 -17.41 50.29 -53.88
CA LYS A 204 -18.75 50.20 -54.48
C LYS A 204 -19.66 51.34 -54.00
N GLN A 205 -19.70 51.64 -52.70
CA GLN A 205 -20.50 52.74 -52.16
C GLN A 205 -20.05 54.12 -52.68
N ILE A 206 -18.73 54.34 -52.79
CA ILE A 206 -18.18 55.57 -53.36
C ILE A 206 -18.62 55.72 -54.82
N VAL A 207 -18.47 54.66 -55.63
CA VAL A 207 -18.91 54.62 -57.03
C VAL A 207 -20.42 54.88 -57.14
N VAL A 208 -21.26 54.22 -56.33
CA VAL A 208 -22.71 54.45 -56.31
C VAL A 208 -23.06 55.90 -55.98
N ARG A 209 -22.39 56.52 -55.00
CA ARG A 209 -22.59 57.95 -54.67
C ARG A 209 -22.16 58.88 -55.80
N MET A 210 -21.09 58.55 -56.52
CA MET A 210 -20.62 59.33 -57.68
C MET A 210 -21.59 59.19 -58.86
N ILE A 211 -22.12 57.98 -59.12
CA ILE A 211 -23.15 57.75 -60.14
C ILE A 211 -24.41 58.59 -59.85
N LYS A 212 -24.87 58.64 -58.60
CA LYS A 212 -26.03 59.44 -58.16
C LYS A 212 -25.81 60.96 -58.23
N LYS A 213 -24.56 61.40 -58.36
CA LYS A 213 -24.19 62.82 -58.52
C LYS A 213 -23.84 63.18 -59.97
N ASP A 214 -24.20 62.32 -60.93
CA ASP A 214 -24.02 62.51 -62.38
C ASP A 214 -22.57 62.63 -62.88
N TYR A 215 -21.61 62.04 -62.16
CA TYR A 215 -20.24 61.92 -62.67
C TYR A 215 -20.19 61.00 -63.92
N SER A 216 -19.26 61.27 -64.84
CA SER A 216 -19.05 60.44 -66.03
C SER A 216 -18.29 59.15 -65.70
N ALA A 217 -18.45 58.11 -66.52
CA ALA A 217 -17.79 56.82 -66.28
C ALA A 217 -16.25 56.92 -66.34
N GLU A 218 -15.71 57.85 -67.15
CA GLU A 218 -14.26 58.09 -67.26
C GLU A 218 -13.69 58.73 -65.98
N GLU A 219 -14.40 59.69 -65.38
CA GLU A 219 -13.98 60.37 -64.15
C GLU A 219 -14.03 59.43 -62.94
N ILE A 220 -15.04 58.55 -62.88
CA ILE A 220 -15.18 57.56 -61.79
C ILE A 220 -14.03 56.55 -61.84
N VAL A 221 -13.69 56.05 -63.03
CA VAL A 221 -12.58 55.09 -63.21
C VAL A 221 -11.22 55.73 -62.90
N SER A 222 -11.05 57.03 -63.17
CA SER A 222 -9.82 57.75 -62.80
C SER A 222 -9.65 57.93 -61.30
N LEU A 223 -10.74 58.07 -60.53
CA LEU A 223 -10.71 58.28 -59.07
C LEU A 223 -10.76 56.97 -58.28
N VAL A 224 -11.36 55.93 -58.85
CA VAL A 224 -11.46 54.59 -58.28
C VAL A 224 -10.94 53.59 -59.31
N PRO A 225 -9.61 53.38 -59.38
CA PRO A 225 -8.98 52.52 -60.39
C PRO A 225 -9.36 51.04 -60.29
N SER A 226 -10.00 50.62 -59.20
CA SER A 226 -10.45 49.24 -58.97
C SER A 226 -11.73 48.86 -59.72
N TYR A 227 -12.36 49.79 -60.45
CA TYR A 227 -13.55 49.54 -61.27
C TYR A 227 -13.25 49.86 -62.74
N SER A 228 -13.72 49.02 -63.67
CA SER A 228 -13.65 49.31 -65.11
C SER A 228 -14.84 50.15 -65.58
N GLN A 229 -14.73 50.79 -66.74
CA GLN A 229 -15.86 51.53 -67.36
C GLN A 229 -17.12 50.64 -67.48
N ASN A 230 -16.95 49.37 -67.84
CA ASN A 230 -18.05 48.41 -67.98
C ASN A 230 -18.71 48.11 -66.62
N ASP A 231 -17.94 48.02 -65.54
CA ASP A 231 -18.46 47.75 -64.18
C ASP A 231 -19.28 48.93 -63.65
N VAL A 232 -18.84 50.16 -63.94
CA VAL A 232 -19.55 51.39 -63.57
C VAL A 232 -20.88 51.52 -64.32
N GLU A 233 -20.89 51.21 -65.63
CA GLU A 233 -22.12 51.25 -66.43
C GLU A 233 -23.11 50.14 -66.06
N ALA A 234 -22.62 48.93 -65.75
CA ALA A 234 -23.45 47.84 -65.27
C ALA A 234 -24.14 48.21 -63.95
N LEU A 235 -23.40 48.79 -63.00
CA LEU A 235 -23.94 49.30 -61.73
C LEU A 235 -24.98 50.41 -61.94
N ARG A 236 -24.77 51.29 -62.93
CA ARG A 236 -25.74 52.35 -63.28
C ARG A 236 -27.06 51.76 -63.80
N ARG A 237 -27.00 50.70 -64.62
CA ARG A 237 -28.19 49.99 -65.09
C ARG A 237 -28.94 49.26 -63.95
N GLU A 238 -28.21 48.60 -63.06
CA GLU A 238 -28.81 47.93 -61.89
C GLU A 238 -29.49 48.91 -60.94
N LEU A 239 -28.88 50.08 -60.68
CA LEU A 239 -29.47 51.13 -59.84
C LEU A 239 -30.76 51.69 -60.45
N ASN A 240 -30.75 51.98 -61.75
CA ASN A 240 -31.94 52.49 -62.43
C ASN A 240 -33.08 51.45 -62.44
N ALA A 241 -32.77 50.17 -62.65
CA ALA A 241 -33.74 49.08 -62.59
C ALA A 241 -34.29 48.83 -61.16
N ALA A 242 -33.50 49.10 -60.11
CA ALA A 242 -33.94 49.00 -58.72
C ALA A 242 -34.82 50.18 -58.30
N GLU A 243 -34.54 51.39 -58.79
CA GLU A 243 -35.38 52.58 -58.59
C GLU A 243 -36.76 52.43 -59.28
N GLU A 244 -36.82 51.74 -60.43
CA GLU A 244 -38.09 51.40 -61.09
C GLU A 244 -38.93 50.39 -60.29
N LYS A 245 -38.32 49.41 -59.61
CA LYS A 245 -39.04 48.41 -58.78
C LYS A 245 -39.51 48.94 -57.42
N HIS A 246 -38.71 49.79 -56.77
CA HIS A 246 -39.10 50.40 -55.48
C HIS A 246 -40.29 51.37 -55.63
N ASN A 247 -40.49 51.93 -56.84
CA ASN A 247 -41.61 52.82 -57.15
C ASN A 247 -42.94 52.07 -57.38
N THR A 248 -42.92 50.73 -57.46
CA THR A 248 -44.11 49.88 -57.66
C THR A 248 -44.62 49.15 -56.43
N GLU A 249 -43.85 49.02 -55.34
CA GLU A 249 -44.21 48.19 -54.16
C GLU A 249 -44.47 48.93 -52.83
N ASN A 250 -44.31 50.26 -52.73
CA ASN A 250 -44.69 51.00 -51.52
C ASN A 250 -45.37 52.37 -51.84
N PRO A 251 -46.71 52.45 -51.85
CA PRO A 251 -47.43 53.64 -52.29
C PRO A 251 -47.82 54.63 -51.17
N GLN A 252 -47.01 54.82 -50.12
CA GLN A 252 -47.39 55.69 -48.98
C GLN A 252 -46.52 56.90 -48.62
N ASP A 253 -45.42 57.22 -49.31
CA ASP A 253 -44.75 58.53 -49.16
C ASP A 253 -44.88 59.41 -50.40
N ARG A 254 -46.14 59.71 -50.76
CA ARG A 254 -46.50 60.88 -51.58
C ARG A 254 -47.74 61.57 -51.01
N ALA A 255 -47.55 62.39 -49.99
CA ALA A 255 -48.31 63.61 -49.73
C ALA A 255 -47.43 64.61 -48.96
#